data_AF-A0A538PP98-F1
#
_entry.id   AF-A0A538PP98-F1
#
_cell.length_a   1.000
_cell.length_b   1.000
_cell.length_c   1.000
_cell.angle_alpha   90.00
_cell.angle_beta   90.00
_cell.angle_gamma   90.00
#
_symmetry.space_group_name_H-M   'P 1'
#
loop_
_entity.id
_entity.type
_entity.pdbx_description
1 polymer ?
#
loop_
_entity_poly.entity_id
_entity_poly.type
_entity_poly.pdbx_seq_one_letter_code
_entity_poly.pdbx_strand_id
1 'polypeptide(L)'
;MPRARGCMFAPFCGDGVVSNGELCDQGAMNGAGYGFCSAVCTIGPHCGDGVKNGPEQCDNGTNNGSYGSCKADCTFAPYCGDGIKNGPEQCDNGAMNSATAYGVGQCTAGCMAAPYCGDGIVEPAFGEQCDGNPGCTNCHYVIP
;
A
#
# COMPACT_ATOMS: atom_id res chain seq x y z
N MET A 1 30.34 -36.89 31.21
CA MET A 1 29.89 -35.65 31.86
C MET A 1 28.54 -35.92 32.53
N PRO A 2 28.44 -36.01 33.87
CA PRO A 2 27.18 -36.37 34.53
C PRO A 2 26.22 -35.18 34.51
N ARG A 3 24.98 -35.38 34.03
CA ARG A 3 23.91 -34.39 34.15
C ARG A 3 23.48 -34.32 35.62
N ALA A 4 23.76 -33.20 36.29
CA ALA A 4 23.23 -32.95 37.63
C ALA A 4 21.70 -32.85 37.56
N ARG A 5 21.01 -33.63 38.39
CA ARG A 5 19.55 -33.58 38.51
C ARG A 5 19.17 -32.21 39.08
N GLY A 6 18.55 -31.35 38.27
CA GLY A 6 18.05 -30.03 38.69
C GLY A 6 18.88 -28.82 38.25
N CYS A 7 19.93 -28.97 37.44
CA CYS A 7 20.54 -27.81 36.80
C CYS A 7 19.70 -27.36 35.60
N MET A 8 19.09 -26.18 35.72
CA MET A 8 18.47 -25.45 34.62
C MET A 8 19.45 -24.36 34.18
N PHE A 9 19.67 -24.20 32.87
CA PHE A 9 20.49 -23.11 32.36
C PHE A 9 19.85 -21.78 32.76
N ALA A 10 20.68 -20.79 33.13
CA ALA A 10 20.18 -19.44 33.34
C ALA A 10 19.59 -18.91 32.03
N PRO A 11 18.49 -18.13 32.05
CA PRO A 11 17.88 -17.59 30.84
C PRO A 11 18.90 -16.82 30.00
N PHE A 12 18.94 -17.09 28.71
CA PHE A 12 19.85 -16.45 27.77
C PHE A 12 19.25 -16.33 26.37
N CYS A 13 19.69 -15.31 25.65
CA CYS A 13 19.24 -15.09 24.29
C CYS A 13 19.57 -16.28 23.38
N GLY A 14 18.55 -16.93 22.86
CA GLY A 14 18.66 -18.13 22.02
C GLY A 14 18.27 -19.43 22.73
N ASP A 15 17.70 -19.35 23.94
CA ASP A 15 17.13 -20.51 24.64
C ASP A 15 15.68 -20.81 24.23
N GLY A 16 15.07 -19.92 23.45
CA GLY A 16 13.73 -20.05 22.91
C GLY A 16 12.64 -19.60 23.89
N VAL A 17 13.00 -18.90 24.97
CA VAL A 17 12.07 -18.37 25.97
C VAL A 17 12.34 -16.89 26.18
N VAL A 18 11.38 -16.05 25.75
CA VAL A 18 11.46 -14.59 25.94
C VAL A 18 11.53 -14.24 27.42
N SER A 19 12.67 -13.75 27.87
CA SER A 19 12.91 -13.42 29.28
C SER A 19 13.94 -12.30 29.44
N ASN A 20 14.12 -11.80 30.68
CA ASN A 20 15.18 -10.85 31.03
C ASN A 20 15.36 -9.61 30.10
N GLY A 21 14.26 -9.04 29.60
CA GLY A 21 14.29 -7.85 28.74
C GLY A 21 14.47 -8.12 27.24
N GLU A 22 14.46 -9.38 26.82
CA GLU A 22 14.37 -9.77 25.42
C GLU A 22 13.04 -9.32 24.80
N LEU A 23 13.08 -8.90 23.54
CA LEU A 23 11.87 -8.54 22.81
C LEU A 23 11.29 -9.74 22.06
N CYS A 24 12.15 -10.70 21.71
CA CYS A 24 11.78 -11.98 21.13
C CYS A 24 12.92 -12.99 21.30
N ASP A 25 12.59 -14.28 21.24
CA ASP A 25 13.59 -15.36 21.23
C ASP A 25 13.04 -16.54 20.43
N GLN A 26 13.62 -16.78 19.26
CA GLN A 26 13.32 -17.91 18.38
C GLN A 26 14.40 -19.02 18.49
N GLY A 27 15.16 -19.00 19.57
CA GLY A 27 16.20 -19.97 19.87
C GLY A 27 17.37 -19.89 18.90
N ALA A 28 17.76 -21.05 18.38
CA ALA A 28 18.83 -21.16 17.37
C ALA A 28 18.54 -20.40 16.06
N MET A 29 17.29 -19.96 15.83
CA MET A 29 16.92 -19.19 14.65
C MET A 29 17.15 -17.68 14.82
N ASN A 30 17.60 -17.22 15.99
CA ASN A 30 18.01 -15.83 16.18
C ASN A 30 19.15 -15.48 15.22
N GLY A 31 19.04 -14.34 14.54
CA GLY A 31 19.98 -13.92 13.52
C GLY A 31 19.84 -14.63 12.17
N ALA A 32 18.81 -15.46 11.96
CA ALA A 32 18.56 -16.11 10.66
C ALA A 32 18.13 -15.13 9.56
N GLY A 33 17.93 -13.85 9.89
CA GLY A 33 17.67 -12.78 8.94
C GLY A 33 16.23 -12.28 9.03
N TYR A 34 15.64 -12.02 7.87
CA TYR A 34 14.32 -11.42 7.75
C TYR A 34 13.21 -12.30 8.35
N GLY A 35 12.34 -11.72 9.19
CA GLY A 35 11.26 -12.40 9.90
C GLY A 35 11.70 -13.10 11.20
N PHE A 36 13.00 -13.06 11.53
CA PHE A 36 13.56 -13.66 12.73
C PHE A 36 14.00 -12.58 13.73
N CYS A 37 14.21 -12.98 14.98
CA CYS A 37 14.89 -12.14 15.95
C CYS A 37 16.31 -11.80 15.47
N SER A 38 16.86 -10.69 15.97
CA SER A 38 18.29 -10.44 15.84
C SER A 38 19.10 -11.45 16.67
N ALA A 39 20.41 -11.54 16.41
CA ALA A 39 21.31 -12.39 17.20
C ALA A 39 21.44 -11.96 18.68
N VAL A 40 20.88 -10.81 19.06
CA VAL A 40 20.87 -10.26 20.42
C VAL A 40 19.45 -10.14 20.99
N CYS A 41 18.50 -10.92 20.47
CA CYS A 41 17.12 -11.03 20.98
C CYS A 41 16.34 -9.71 21.00
N THR A 42 16.65 -8.86 20.03
CA THR A 42 15.78 -7.76 19.63
C THR A 42 14.94 -8.19 18.43
N ILE A 43 13.84 -7.47 18.18
CA ILE A 43 13.09 -7.66 16.93
C ILE A 43 14.03 -7.39 15.75
N GLY A 44 14.11 -8.36 14.83
CA GLY A 44 14.87 -8.22 13.59
C GLY A 44 14.03 -7.59 12.47
N PRO A 45 14.60 -7.44 11.27
CA PRO A 45 13.86 -6.91 10.12
C PRO A 45 12.63 -7.78 9.80
N HIS A 46 11.47 -7.15 9.62
CA HIS A 46 10.22 -7.86 9.36
C HIS A 46 9.18 -6.94 8.71
N CYS A 47 8.21 -7.55 8.04
CA CYS A 47 7.14 -6.80 7.40
C CYS A 47 6.31 -6.03 8.41
N GLY A 48 6.19 -4.72 8.20
CA GLY A 48 5.47 -3.81 9.09
C GLY A 48 6.38 -3.08 10.08
N ASP A 49 7.70 -3.21 9.95
CA ASP A 49 8.68 -2.43 10.72
C ASP A 49 8.86 -0.99 10.20
N GLY A 50 8.28 -0.71 9.02
CA GLY A 50 8.28 0.61 8.39
C GLY A 50 9.56 0.91 7.62
N VAL A 51 10.42 -0.08 7.42
CA VAL A 51 11.69 0.03 6.71
C VAL A 51 11.74 -1.01 5.61
N LYS A 52 11.58 -0.58 4.36
CA LYS A 52 11.71 -1.47 3.20
C LYS A 52 13.06 -2.20 3.20
N ASN A 53 13.05 -3.50 3.53
CA ASN A 53 14.25 -4.32 3.65
C ASN A 53 13.99 -5.79 3.25
N GLY A 54 15.06 -6.57 3.05
CA GLY A 54 14.94 -7.99 2.71
C GLY A 54 14.10 -8.24 1.44
N PRO A 55 13.06 -9.10 1.49
CA PRO A 55 12.21 -9.45 0.34
C PRO A 55 11.05 -8.47 0.08
N GLU A 56 10.93 -7.38 0.85
CA GLU A 56 9.79 -6.48 0.79
C GLU A 56 9.74 -5.68 -0.51
N GLN A 57 8.53 -5.57 -1.09
CA GLN A 57 8.29 -4.67 -2.22
C GLN A 57 8.06 -3.25 -1.73
N CYS A 58 7.45 -3.11 -0.56
CA CYS A 58 7.25 -1.86 0.15
C CYS A 58 7.01 -2.17 1.65
N ASP A 59 7.18 -1.17 2.52
CA ASP A 59 6.73 -1.26 3.90
C ASP A 59 6.25 0.12 4.39
N ASN A 60 4.95 0.24 4.69
CA ASN A 60 4.34 1.42 5.30
C ASN A 60 4.14 1.26 6.82
N GLY A 61 4.78 0.26 7.42
CA GLY A 61 4.75 -0.05 8.83
C GLY A 61 3.36 -0.49 9.28
N THR A 62 2.88 0.13 10.35
CA THR A 62 1.54 -0.11 10.87
C THR A 62 0.40 0.26 9.90
N ASN A 63 0.69 0.97 8.80
CA ASN A 63 -0.29 1.33 7.77
C ASN A 63 -0.41 0.29 6.65
N ASN A 64 0.29 -0.85 6.76
CA ASN A 64 0.11 -1.98 5.84
C ASN A 64 -1.31 -2.55 5.96
N GLY A 65 -1.83 -3.09 4.87
CA GLY A 65 -3.14 -3.73 4.76
C GLY A 65 -4.24 -2.84 4.18
N SER A 66 -3.91 -1.63 3.70
CA SER A 66 -4.89 -0.71 3.13
C SER A 66 -4.66 -0.51 1.63
N TYR A 67 -5.71 -0.08 0.94
CA TYR A 67 -5.59 0.36 -0.45
C TYR A 67 -4.65 1.58 -0.55
N GLY A 68 -3.78 1.61 -1.55
CA GLY A 68 -2.77 2.66 -1.70
C GLY A 68 -1.54 2.52 -0.79
N SER A 69 -1.48 1.48 0.04
CA SER A 69 -0.31 1.15 0.87
C SER A 69 0.28 -0.21 0.50
N CYS A 70 1.10 -0.79 1.35
CA CYS A 70 1.53 -2.19 1.23
C CYS A 70 0.44 -3.13 1.74
N LYS A 71 0.43 -4.36 1.25
CA LYS A 71 -0.32 -5.45 1.88
C LYS A 71 0.33 -5.84 3.21
N ALA A 72 -0.38 -6.61 4.01
CA ALA A 72 0.12 -7.16 5.27
C ALA A 72 1.32 -8.12 5.09
N ASP A 73 1.58 -8.59 3.86
CA ASP A 73 2.74 -9.40 3.50
C ASP A 73 3.85 -8.57 2.81
N CYS A 74 3.77 -7.24 2.86
CA CYS A 74 4.72 -6.30 2.27
C CYS A 74 4.91 -6.44 0.75
N THR A 75 3.91 -7.01 0.09
CA THR A 75 3.73 -6.85 -1.36
C THR A 75 2.93 -5.59 -1.65
N PHE A 76 2.96 -5.10 -2.90
CA PHE A 76 2.14 -3.95 -3.27
C PHE A 76 0.65 -4.26 -3.09
N ALA A 77 -0.05 -3.42 -2.31
CA ALA A 77 -1.51 -3.43 -2.34
C ALA A 77 -1.97 -2.78 -3.64
N PRO A 78 -3.24 -3.02 -4.02
CA PRO A 78 -3.82 -2.27 -5.12
C PRO A 78 -3.82 -0.77 -4.83
N TYR A 79 -3.61 0.04 -5.86
CA TYR A 79 -3.51 1.49 -5.75
C TYR A 79 -3.90 2.18 -7.04
N CYS A 80 -4.36 3.42 -6.91
CA CYS A 80 -4.78 4.22 -8.05
C CYS A 80 -3.61 4.48 -9.01
N GLY A 81 -3.74 4.03 -10.25
CA GLY A 81 -2.70 4.14 -11.27
C GLY A 81 -1.94 2.83 -11.50
N ASP A 82 -2.37 1.71 -10.91
CA ASP A 82 -1.86 0.37 -11.21
C ASP A 82 -2.44 -0.22 -12.51
N GLY A 83 -3.46 0.45 -13.08
CA GLY A 83 -4.09 0.09 -14.35
C GLY A 83 -5.13 -1.03 -14.21
N ILE A 84 -5.53 -1.37 -12.99
CA ILE A 84 -6.52 -2.39 -12.69
C ILE A 84 -7.62 -1.76 -11.84
N LYS A 85 -8.81 -1.55 -12.40
CA LYS A 85 -9.95 -1.06 -11.62
C LYS A 85 -10.29 -1.99 -10.43
N ASN A 86 -9.99 -1.58 -9.21
CA ASN A 86 -10.21 -2.34 -7.98
C ASN A 86 -10.42 -1.44 -6.74
N GLY A 87 -10.79 -2.04 -5.61
CA GLY A 87 -10.95 -1.28 -4.35
C GLY A 87 -11.99 -0.14 -4.48
N PRO A 88 -11.65 1.12 -4.11
CA PRO A 88 -12.53 2.28 -4.19
C PRO A 88 -12.58 2.97 -5.57
N GLU A 89 -11.91 2.44 -6.59
CA GLU A 89 -11.75 3.10 -7.89
C GLU A 89 -13.01 3.03 -8.76
N GLN A 90 -13.33 4.13 -9.44
CA GLN A 90 -14.37 4.16 -10.47
C GLN A 90 -13.82 3.85 -11.87
N CYS A 91 -12.53 4.11 -12.09
CA CYS A 91 -11.76 3.81 -13.28
C CYS A 91 -10.28 3.69 -12.88
N ASP A 92 -9.46 3.05 -13.70
CA ASP A 92 -8.02 3.16 -13.60
C ASP A 92 -7.39 2.94 -14.98
N ASN A 93 -6.88 4.01 -15.57
CA ASN A 93 -6.15 4.00 -16.85
C ASN A 93 -4.63 3.92 -16.61
N GLY A 94 -4.19 3.58 -15.40
CA GLY A 94 -2.80 3.46 -15.01
C GLY A 94 -2.08 4.81 -15.07
N ALA A 95 -0.92 4.81 -15.72
CA ALA A 95 -0.14 6.03 -15.95
C ALA A 95 -0.87 7.11 -16.79
N MET A 96 -1.99 6.76 -17.44
CA MET A 96 -2.81 7.70 -18.21
C MET A 96 -3.86 8.42 -17.36
N ASN A 97 -3.96 8.14 -16.05
CA ASN A 97 -4.76 8.94 -15.13
C ASN A 97 -4.25 10.38 -15.11
N SER A 98 -5.15 11.36 -15.18
CA SER A 98 -4.77 12.77 -15.30
C SER A 98 -5.55 13.67 -14.36
N ALA A 99 -4.89 14.66 -13.75
CA ALA A 99 -5.57 15.68 -12.93
C ALA A 99 -6.48 16.60 -13.76
N THR A 100 -6.25 16.67 -15.08
CA THR A 100 -7.06 17.46 -16.03
C THR A 100 -7.79 16.55 -17.02
N ALA A 101 -8.13 15.33 -16.60
CA ALA A 101 -8.90 14.40 -17.40
C ALA A 101 -10.29 14.99 -17.70
N TYR A 102 -10.72 14.89 -18.96
CA TYR A 102 -12.05 15.29 -19.41
C TYR A 102 -12.48 14.40 -20.59
N GLY A 103 -13.71 13.91 -20.56
CA GLY A 103 -14.30 13.06 -21.59
C GLY A 103 -14.66 11.65 -21.10
N VAL A 104 -15.59 11.01 -21.83
CA VAL A 104 -16.10 9.67 -21.50
C VAL A 104 -14.96 8.65 -21.46
N GLY A 105 -14.88 7.91 -20.35
CA GLY A 105 -13.85 6.87 -20.14
C GLY A 105 -12.47 7.42 -19.74
N GLN A 106 -12.33 8.73 -19.57
CA GLN A 106 -11.13 9.31 -18.97
C GLN A 106 -11.19 9.16 -17.44
N CYS A 107 -10.01 9.11 -16.84
CA CYS A 107 -9.86 8.85 -15.42
C CYS A 107 -9.03 9.94 -14.76
N THR A 108 -9.55 10.48 -13.66
CA THR A 108 -8.85 11.49 -12.87
C THR A 108 -7.64 10.88 -12.15
N ALA A 109 -6.69 11.72 -11.71
CA ALA A 109 -5.57 11.29 -10.88
C ALA A 109 -5.98 10.61 -9.55
N GLY A 110 -7.23 10.78 -9.12
CA GLY A 110 -7.81 10.11 -7.96
C GLY A 110 -8.64 8.85 -8.30
N CYS A 111 -8.52 8.31 -9.52
CA CYS A 111 -9.27 7.14 -9.99
C CYS A 111 -10.79 7.29 -9.94
N MET A 112 -11.25 8.54 -10.09
CA MET A 112 -12.66 8.88 -10.29
C MET A 112 -12.92 9.13 -11.77
N ALA A 113 -14.15 8.88 -12.22
CA ALA A 113 -14.56 9.21 -13.57
C ALA A 113 -14.31 10.69 -13.85
N ALA A 114 -13.73 10.99 -15.02
CA ALA A 114 -13.54 12.35 -15.43
C ALA A 114 -14.88 13.03 -15.74
N PRO A 115 -15.01 14.34 -15.45
CA PRO A 115 -15.95 15.26 -16.10
C PRO A 115 -16.16 14.98 -17.59
N TYR A 116 -17.39 15.02 -18.07
CA TYR A 116 -17.66 14.96 -19.51
C TYR A 116 -19.02 15.52 -19.88
N CYS A 117 -19.10 16.15 -21.05
CA CYS A 117 -20.39 16.60 -21.57
C CYS A 117 -21.42 15.47 -21.70
N GLY A 118 -22.56 15.68 -21.06
CA GLY A 118 -23.69 14.74 -20.99
C GLY A 118 -23.73 13.95 -19.70
N ASP A 119 -22.97 14.34 -18.67
CA ASP A 119 -22.92 13.70 -17.36
C ASP A 119 -23.93 14.28 -16.35
N GLY A 120 -24.66 15.34 -16.74
CA GLY A 120 -25.65 16.01 -15.90
C GLY A 120 -25.16 17.33 -15.31
N ILE A 121 -23.89 17.70 -15.50
CA ILE A 121 -23.23 18.83 -14.85
C ILE A 121 -22.58 19.70 -15.92
N VAL A 122 -22.74 21.03 -15.82
CA VAL A 122 -21.96 21.96 -16.66
C VAL A 122 -20.69 22.32 -15.92
N GLU A 123 -19.55 22.13 -16.56
CA GLU A 123 -18.23 22.27 -15.96
C GLU A 123 -17.38 23.37 -16.66
N PRO A 124 -17.62 24.66 -16.33
CA PRO A 124 -16.95 25.78 -17.00
C PRO A 124 -15.43 25.76 -16.93
N ALA A 125 -14.87 25.12 -15.89
CA ALA A 125 -13.42 24.95 -15.72
C ALA A 125 -12.79 24.12 -16.85
N PHE A 126 -13.57 23.22 -17.46
CA PHE A 126 -13.17 22.41 -18.61
C PHE A 126 -13.71 22.99 -19.92
N GLY A 127 -14.09 24.27 -19.96
CA GLY A 127 -14.59 24.92 -21.16
C GLY A 127 -16.02 24.54 -21.52
N GLU A 128 -16.77 23.91 -20.61
CA GLU A 128 -18.15 23.57 -20.86
C GLU A 128 -19.08 24.79 -20.77
N GLN A 129 -19.98 24.92 -21.74
CA GLN A 129 -21.06 25.92 -21.73
C GLN A 129 -22.43 25.33 -21.41
N CYS A 130 -22.57 24.03 -21.64
CA CYS A 130 -23.79 23.27 -21.49
C CYS A 130 -23.46 21.77 -21.50
N ASP A 131 -24.38 20.97 -20.98
CA ASP A 131 -24.16 19.55 -20.66
C ASP A 131 -24.95 18.62 -21.61
N GLY A 132 -24.75 18.80 -22.92
CA GLY A 132 -25.20 17.83 -23.94
C GLY A 132 -26.73 17.66 -24.12
N ASN A 133 -27.55 18.45 -23.43
CA ASN A 133 -29.00 18.44 -23.56
C ASN A 133 -29.48 18.80 -24.99
N PRO A 134 -30.69 18.42 -25.42
CA PRO A 134 -31.22 18.73 -26.75
C PRO A 134 -31.23 20.26 -27.01
N GLY A 135 -30.25 20.74 -27.79
CA GLY A 135 -30.00 22.17 -28.02
C GLY A 135 -28.55 22.61 -27.72
N CYS A 136 -27.84 21.84 -26.90
CA CYS A 136 -26.41 21.95 -26.65
C CYS A 136 -25.64 20.97 -27.54
N THR A 137 -25.30 21.40 -28.76
CA THR A 137 -24.51 20.56 -29.70
C THR A 137 -23.01 20.79 -29.59
N ASN A 138 -22.59 21.90 -28.99
CA ASN A 138 -21.18 22.20 -28.75
C ASN A 138 -20.97 22.50 -27.27
N CYS A 139 -20.65 21.47 -26.51
CA CYS A 139 -20.47 21.59 -25.07
C CYS A 139 -19.16 22.32 -24.74
N HIS A 140 -18.11 22.14 -25.54
CA HIS A 140 -16.77 22.64 -25.25
C HIS A 140 -16.42 23.87 -26.11
N TYR A 141 -15.78 24.89 -25.52
CA TYR A 141 -15.18 25.97 -26.29
C TYR A 141 -14.05 25.41 -27.17
N VAL A 142 -14.26 25.43 -28.49
CA VAL A 142 -13.16 25.32 -29.44
C VAL A 142 -12.49 26.69 -29.42
N ILE A 143 -11.35 26.82 -28.74
CA ILE A 143 -10.52 28.02 -28.90
C ILE A 143 -10.03 27.99 -30.36
N PRO A 144 -10.29 29.04 -31.17
CA PRO A 144 -9.88 29.08 -32.57
C PRO A 144 -8.37 29.04 -32.77
#